data_AF-A0A352D8S3-F1
#
_entry.id   AF-A0A352D8S3-F1
#
_cell.length_a   1.000
_cell.length_b   1.000
_cell.length_c   1.000
_cell.angle_alpha   90.00
_cell.angle_beta   90.00
_cell.angle_gamma   90.00
#
_symmetry.space_group_name_H-M   'P 1'
#
loop_
_entity.id
_entity.type
_entity.pdbx_description
1 polymer ?
#
loop_
_entity_poly.entity_id
_entity_poly.type
_entity_poly.pdbx_seq_one_letter_code
_entity_poly.pdbx_strand_id
1 'polypeptide(L)'
;MAFNPKFNPTQHLLKVIEQAAELKSKIQGAVIGVSWLPDMQREALARQTHGSTAIEGNPLSLYEIKTLAAGGTVPGARPRAVQEIMNYFEVLRFIGKNSSIATIKVPQIQKLHAIIGRKNALD
;
A
#
# COMPACT_ATOMS: atom_id res chain seq x y z
N MET A 1 -27.06 -5.53 -16.78
CA MET A 1 -26.18 -6.58 -17.35
C MET A 1 -25.08 -6.88 -16.35
N ALA A 2 -24.80 -8.14 -16.05
CA ALA A 2 -23.69 -8.49 -15.16
C ALA A 2 -22.34 -8.21 -15.86
N PHE A 3 -21.37 -7.69 -15.11
CA PHE A 3 -20.00 -7.50 -15.60
C PHE A 3 -19.39 -8.86 -15.98
N ASN A 4 -18.96 -9.03 -17.23
CA ASN A 4 -18.41 -10.28 -17.75
C ASN A 4 -17.05 -10.02 -18.43
N PRO A 5 -15.96 -9.90 -17.66
CA PRO A 5 -14.63 -9.66 -18.21
C PRO A 5 -14.16 -10.85 -19.04
N LYS A 6 -13.59 -10.58 -20.22
CA LYS A 6 -13.01 -11.61 -21.10
C LYS A 6 -11.51 -11.72 -20.82
N PHE A 7 -11.07 -12.91 -20.40
CA PHE A 7 -9.66 -13.20 -20.17
C PHE A 7 -9.14 -14.08 -21.31
N ASN A 8 -8.05 -13.64 -21.96
CA ASN A 8 -7.39 -14.38 -23.03
C ASN A 8 -5.92 -14.61 -22.63
N PRO A 9 -5.61 -15.69 -21.91
CA PRO A 9 -4.24 -16.02 -21.54
C PRO A 9 -3.37 -16.17 -22.79
N THR A 10 -2.17 -15.60 -22.74
CA THR A 10 -1.17 -15.72 -23.81
C THR A 10 0.07 -16.43 -23.28
N GLN A 11 0.88 -17.01 -24.16
CA GLN A 11 2.17 -17.60 -23.77
C GLN A 11 3.08 -16.58 -23.07
N HIS A 12 3.02 -15.31 -23.48
CA HIS A 12 3.77 -14.25 -22.80
C HIS A 12 3.30 -14.05 -21.36
N LEU A 13 1.98 -13.96 -21.12
CA LEU A 13 1.44 -13.81 -19.76
C LEU A 13 1.79 -15.01 -18.86
N LEU A 14 1.76 -16.23 -19.40
CA LEU A 14 2.17 -17.42 -18.67
C LEU A 14 3.64 -17.33 -18.24
N LYS A 15 4.55 -16.97 -19.15
CA LYS A 15 5.98 -16.78 -18.84
C LYS A 15 6.21 -15.72 -17.77
N VAL A 16 5.47 -14.61 -17.82
CA VAL A 16 5.58 -13.54 -16.80
C VAL A 16 5.11 -14.03 -15.43
N ILE A 17 4.02 -14.80 -15.37
CA ILE A 17 3.52 -15.39 -14.12
C ILE A 17 4.52 -16.38 -13.52
N GLU A 18 5.12 -17.23 -14.35
CA GLU A 18 6.16 -18.19 -13.93
C GLU A 18 7.38 -17.47 -13.33
N GLN A 19 7.89 -16.46 -14.03
CA GLN A 19 9.01 -15.65 -13.55
C GLN A 19 8.69 -14.93 -12.23
N ALA A 20 7.49 -14.35 -12.12
CA ALA A 20 7.05 -13.70 -10.89
C ALA A 20 6.93 -14.69 -9.72
N ALA A 21 6.42 -15.91 -9.97
CA ALA A 21 6.31 -16.96 -8.97
C ALA A 21 7.69 -17.45 -8.49
N GLU A 22 8.64 -17.63 -9.42
CA GLU A 22 10.02 -18.01 -9.09
C GLU A 22 10.69 -16.96 -8.21
N LEU A 23 10.62 -15.68 -8.60
CA LEU A 23 11.18 -14.58 -7.81
C LEU A 23 10.53 -14.46 -6.44
N LYS A 24 9.20 -14.58 -6.36
CA LYS A 24 8.47 -14.59 -5.09
C LYS A 24 8.97 -15.71 -4.18
N SER A 25 9.15 -16.93 -4.70
CA SER A 25 9.65 -18.07 -3.93
C SER A 25 11.05 -17.82 -3.38
N LYS A 26 11.96 -17.27 -4.18
CA LYS A 26 13.31 -16.88 -3.74
C LYS A 26 13.27 -15.85 -2.61
N ILE A 27 12.41 -14.83 -2.73
CA ILE A 27 12.25 -13.80 -1.69
C ILE A 27 11.68 -14.40 -0.40
N GLN A 28 10.66 -15.27 -0.50
CA GLN A 28 10.04 -15.89 0.67
C GLN A 28 10.94 -16.90 1.39
N GLY A 29 11.87 -17.53 0.66
CA GLY A 29 12.85 -18.46 1.23
C GLY A 29 14.09 -17.79 1.82
N ALA A 30 14.26 -16.47 1.65
CA ALA A 30 15.42 -15.76 2.16
C ALA A 30 15.39 -15.65 3.69
N VAL A 31 16.52 -15.96 4.34
CA VAL A 31 16.67 -15.81 5.79
C VAL A 31 16.94 -14.33 6.11
N ILE A 32 16.07 -13.74 6.93
CA ILE A 32 16.19 -12.35 7.39
C ILE A 32 16.46 -12.36 8.89
N GLY A 33 17.46 -11.59 9.34
CA GLY A 33 17.73 -11.39 10.75
C GLY A 33 16.55 -10.67 11.43
N VAL A 34 16.07 -11.21 12.56
CA VAL A 34 14.88 -10.67 13.27
C VAL A 34 15.03 -9.18 13.62
N SER A 35 16.26 -8.72 13.89
CA SER A 35 16.56 -7.31 14.18
C SER A 35 16.23 -6.36 13.02
N TRP A 36 16.27 -6.83 11.77
CA TRP A 36 15.99 -6.01 10.59
C TRP A 36 14.51 -5.89 10.28
N LEU A 37 13.67 -6.78 10.82
CA LEU A 37 12.27 -6.88 10.46
C LEU A 37 11.48 -5.57 10.69
N PRO A 38 11.65 -4.85 11.83
CA PRO A 38 10.94 -3.58 12.04
C PRO A 38 11.33 -2.50 11.03
N ASP A 39 12.62 -2.39 10.70
CA ASP A 39 13.12 -1.40 9.74
C ASP A 39 12.64 -1.73 8.31
N MET A 40 12.68 -3.00 7.92
CA MET A 40 12.17 -3.43 6.62
C MET A 40 10.66 -3.18 6.49
N GLN A 41 9.88 -3.41 7.55
CA GLN A 41 8.45 -3.11 7.55
C GLN A 41 8.17 -1.60 7.42
N ARG A 42 8.93 -0.76 8.14
CA ARG A 42 8.82 0.71 8.02
C ARG A 42 9.20 1.19 6.61
N GLU A 43 10.27 0.64 6.05
CA GLU A 43 10.72 0.97 4.70
C GLU A 43 9.68 0.56 3.64
N ALA A 44 9.12 -0.65 3.76
CA ALA A 44 8.09 -1.16 2.88
C ALA A 44 6.81 -0.33 2.96
N LEU A 45 6.39 0.08 4.17
CA LEU A 45 5.26 0.96 4.40
C LEU A 45 5.48 2.30 3.67
N ALA A 46 6.62 2.97 3.89
CA ALA A 46 6.92 4.26 3.29
C ALA A 46 6.98 4.20 1.76
N ARG A 47 7.61 3.16 1.19
CA ARG A 47 7.71 2.99 -0.27
C ARG A 47 6.37 2.70 -0.92
N GLN A 48 5.53 1.85 -0.31
CA GLN A 48 4.18 1.59 -0.83
C GLN A 48 3.34 2.86 -0.82
N THR A 49 3.35 3.60 0.29
CA THR A 49 2.62 4.86 0.40
C THR A 49 3.11 5.88 -0.62
N HIS A 50 4.43 6.10 -0.73
CA HIS A 50 4.99 7.03 -1.71
C HIS A 50 4.60 6.63 -3.14
N GLY A 51 4.79 5.36 -3.51
CA GLY A 51 4.47 4.87 -4.86
C GLY A 51 3.01 5.08 -5.23
N SER A 52 2.07 4.73 -4.35
CA SER A 52 0.65 4.91 -4.64
C SER A 52 0.21 6.37 -4.61
N THR A 53 0.63 7.14 -3.60
CA THR A 53 0.13 8.52 -3.44
C THR A 53 0.79 9.50 -4.42
N ALA A 54 2.03 9.25 -4.86
CA ALA A 54 2.69 10.04 -5.89
C ALA A 54 2.02 9.87 -7.27
N ILE A 55 1.52 8.66 -7.59
CA ILE A 55 0.73 8.43 -8.83
C ILE A 55 -0.54 9.31 -8.82
N GLU A 56 -1.16 9.50 -7.66
CA GLU A 56 -2.35 10.34 -7.47
C GLU A 56 -2.01 11.83 -7.28
N GLY A 57 -0.73 12.23 -7.39
CA GLY A 57 -0.29 13.62 -7.35
C GLY A 57 0.04 14.18 -5.96
N ASN A 58 0.18 13.34 -4.94
CA ASN A 58 0.65 13.79 -3.63
C ASN A 58 2.13 14.25 -3.72
N PRO A 59 2.47 15.46 -3.25
CA PRO A 59 3.78 16.05 -3.48
C PRO A 59 4.87 15.62 -2.48
N LEU A 60 4.52 14.86 -1.43
CA LEU A 60 5.46 14.49 -0.38
C LEU A 60 6.50 13.49 -0.92
N SER A 61 7.76 13.80 -0.68
CA SER A 61 8.88 12.92 -1.00
C SER A 61 8.89 11.68 -0.11
N LEU A 62 9.59 10.64 -0.55
CA LEU A 62 9.82 9.44 0.26
C LEU A 62 10.46 9.78 1.63
N TYR A 63 11.35 10.78 1.70
CA TYR A 63 11.96 11.20 2.95
C TYR A 63 10.93 11.77 3.93
N GLU A 64 10.06 12.66 3.45
CA GLU A 64 8.98 13.24 4.26
C GLU A 64 7.98 12.17 4.74
N ILE A 65 7.64 11.21 3.88
CA ILE A 65 6.77 10.08 4.25
C ILE A 65 7.44 9.19 5.31
N LYS A 66 8.75 8.96 5.23
CA LYS A 66 9.49 8.24 6.29
C LYS A 66 9.47 9.00 7.62
N THR A 67 9.61 10.32 7.58
CA THR A 67 9.48 11.18 8.77
C THR A 67 8.09 11.04 9.40
N LEU A 68 7.02 11.07 8.59
CA LEU A 68 5.64 10.83 9.06
C LEU A 68 5.45 9.42 9.61
N ALA A 69 6.02 8.40 8.97
CA ALA A 69 5.95 7.01 9.44
C ALA A 69 6.63 6.80 10.80
N ALA A 70 7.65 7.60 11.11
CA ALA A 70 8.35 7.63 12.40
C ALA A 70 7.63 8.47 13.48
N GLY A 71 6.47 9.08 13.16
CA GLY A 71 5.72 9.95 14.07
C GLY A 71 6.22 11.39 14.12
N GLY A 72 7.12 11.77 13.21
CA GLY A 72 7.57 13.15 13.03
C GLY A 72 6.52 14.01 12.32
N THR A 73 6.87 15.28 12.11
CA THR A 73 6.06 16.23 11.34
C THR A 73 6.84 16.73 10.13
N VAL A 74 6.13 17.21 9.11
CA VAL A 74 6.72 17.79 7.90
C VAL A 74 6.29 19.26 7.83
N PRO A 75 7.11 20.19 8.37
CA PRO A 75 6.79 21.62 8.35
C PRO A 75 6.59 22.13 6.93
N GLY A 76 5.56 22.95 6.71
CA GLY A 76 5.27 23.54 5.40
C GLY A 76 4.52 22.61 4.43
N ALA A 77 4.33 21.33 4.76
CA ALA A 77 3.46 20.46 3.97
C ALA A 77 2.00 20.89 4.09
N ARG A 78 1.26 20.81 2.98
CA ARG A 78 -0.18 21.08 2.99
C ARG A 78 -0.88 20.06 3.91
N PRO A 79 -1.78 20.49 4.81
CA PRO A 79 -2.47 19.57 5.73
C PRO A 79 -3.15 18.41 5.01
N ARG A 80 -3.80 18.69 3.88
CA ARG A 80 -4.42 17.67 3.03
C ARG A 80 -3.44 16.61 2.52
N ALA A 81 -2.26 17.05 2.07
CA ALA A 81 -1.25 16.13 1.54
C ALA A 81 -0.73 15.20 2.65
N VAL A 82 -0.52 15.73 3.86
CA VAL A 82 -0.18 14.90 5.03
C VAL A 82 -1.32 13.93 5.37
N GLN A 83 -2.58 14.40 5.33
CA GLN A 83 -3.73 13.57 5.64
C GLN A 83 -3.88 12.39 4.68
N GLU A 84 -3.67 12.59 3.38
CA GLU A 84 -3.69 11.52 2.38
C GLU A 84 -2.64 10.42 2.69
N ILE A 85 -1.43 10.81 3.12
CA ILE A 85 -0.39 9.87 3.57
C ILE A 85 -0.86 9.09 4.81
N MET A 86 -1.42 9.79 5.80
CA MET A 86 -1.88 9.17 7.05
C MET A 86 -3.05 8.21 6.82
N ASN A 87 -3.99 8.59 5.95
CA ASN A 87 -5.09 7.74 5.49
C ASN A 87 -4.55 6.48 4.83
N TYR A 88 -3.56 6.61 3.93
CA TYR A 88 -2.97 5.46 3.25
C TYR A 88 -2.23 4.52 4.22
N PHE A 89 -1.53 5.05 5.23
CA PHE A 89 -0.97 4.23 6.31
C PHE A 89 -2.05 3.45 7.06
N GLU A 90 -3.19 4.07 7.33
CA GLU A 90 -4.32 3.38 7.96
C GLU A 90 -4.91 2.30 7.05
N VAL A 91 -5.00 2.54 5.73
CA VAL A 91 -5.40 1.52 4.75
C VAL A 91 -4.46 0.32 4.79
N LEU A 92 -3.14 0.52 4.76
CA LEU A 92 -2.18 -0.57 4.80
C LEU A 92 -2.28 -1.38 6.12
N ARG A 93 -2.48 -0.70 7.26
CA ARG A 93 -2.74 -1.37 8.54
C ARG A 93 -4.05 -2.13 8.54
N PHE A 94 -5.10 -1.58 7.95
CA PHE A 94 -6.39 -2.24 7.81
C PHE A 94 -6.28 -3.52 6.97
N ILE A 95 -5.59 -3.46 5.83
CA ILE A 95 -5.34 -4.64 4.98
C ILE A 95 -4.54 -5.69 5.76
N GLY A 96 -3.47 -5.29 6.45
CA GLY A 96 -2.66 -6.21 7.26
C GLY A 96 -3.47 -6.93 8.35
N LYS A 97 -4.36 -6.21 9.06
CA LYS A 97 -5.25 -6.80 10.07
C LYS A 97 -6.31 -7.74 9.50
N ASN A 98 -6.64 -7.61 8.22
CA ASN A 98 -7.69 -8.37 7.54
C ASN A 98 -7.12 -9.31 6.48
N SER A 99 -5.82 -9.62 6.52
CA SER A 99 -5.15 -10.41 5.46
C SER A 99 -5.61 -11.86 5.38
N SER A 100 -6.30 -12.37 6.41
CA SER A 100 -6.81 -13.74 6.49
C SER A 100 -8.24 -13.92 5.96
N ILE A 101 -8.89 -12.87 5.46
CA ILE A 101 -10.25 -13.00 4.90
C ILE A 101 -10.23 -13.84 3.62
N ALA A 102 -11.13 -14.82 3.53
CA ALA A 102 -11.20 -15.71 2.37
C ALA A 102 -11.86 -15.05 1.14
N THR A 103 -12.69 -14.03 1.35
CA THR A 103 -13.42 -13.36 0.27
C THR A 103 -13.60 -11.89 0.59
N ILE A 104 -13.19 -11.03 -0.34
CA ILE A 104 -13.42 -9.59 -0.29
C ILE A 104 -14.89 -9.34 -0.67
N LYS A 105 -15.64 -8.67 0.21
CA LYS A 105 -17.02 -8.25 -0.07
C LYS A 105 -17.12 -6.72 -0.13
N VAL A 106 -18.25 -6.23 -0.63
CA VAL A 106 -18.52 -4.79 -0.77
C VAL A 106 -18.30 -4.01 0.55
N PRO A 107 -18.70 -4.49 1.73
CA PRO A 107 -18.47 -3.75 2.98
C PRO A 107 -16.98 -3.50 3.28
N GLN A 108 -16.09 -4.43 2.97
CA GLN A 108 -14.64 -4.23 3.15
C GLN A 108 -14.11 -3.15 2.20
N ILE A 109 -14.59 -3.13 0.95
CA ILE A 109 -14.22 -2.11 -0.04
C ILE A 109 -14.71 -0.74 0.40
N GLN A 110 -15.97 -0.63 0.84
CA GLN A 110 -16.54 0.61 1.36
C GLN A 110 -15.78 1.12 2.59
N LYS A 111 -15.39 0.22 3.49
CA LYS A 111 -14.57 0.58 4.65
C LYS A 111 -13.20 1.10 4.26
N LEU A 112 -12.51 0.46 3.30
CA LEU A 112 -11.24 0.94 2.77
C LEU A 112 -11.41 2.32 2.12
N HIS A 113 -12.46 2.50 1.32
CA HIS A 113 -12.80 3.78 0.70
C HIS A 113 -13.06 4.89 1.73
N ALA A 114 -13.78 4.60 2.80
CA ALA A 114 -14.02 5.55 3.88
C ALA A 114 -12.75 5.96 4.62
N ILE A 115 -11.77 5.06 4.74
CA ILE A 115 -10.46 5.37 5.33
C ILE A 115 -9.66 6.26 4.37
N ILE A 116 -9.54 5.89 3.09
CA ILE A 116 -8.69 6.62 2.15
C ILE A 116 -9.22 8.03 1.85
N GLY A 117 -10.54 8.19 1.76
CA GLY A 117 -11.21 9.46 1.48
C GLY A 117 -11.53 10.31 2.71
N ARG A 118 -11.04 9.94 3.89
CA ARG A 118 -11.29 10.69 5.13
C ARG A 118 -10.68 12.09 5.01
N LYS A 119 -11.52 13.11 5.15
CA LYS A 119 -11.09 14.50 5.21
C LYS A 119 -10.83 14.92 6.65
N ASN A 120 -9.88 15.83 6.86
CA ASN A 120 -9.72 16.48 8.17
C ASN A 120 -10.62 17.70 8.28
N ALA A 121 -10.85 18.18 9.51
CA ALA A 121 -11.65 19.38 9.77
C ALA A 121 -11.06 20.68 9.18
N LEU A 122 -9.88 20.60 8.56
CA LEU A 122 -9.15 21.71 7.93
C LEU A 122 -9.20 21.64 6.38
N ASP A 123 -9.97 20.71 5.81
CA ASP A 123 -10.29 20.61 4.37
C ASP A 123 -11.57 21.37 4.00
#